data_AF-A0A7C3ATF0-F1
#
_entry.id   AF-A0A7C3ATF0-F1
#
_cell.length_a   1.000
_cell.length_b   1.000
_cell.length_c   1.000
_cell.angle_alpha   90.00
_cell.angle_beta   90.00
_cell.angle_gamma   90.00
#
_symmetry.space_group_name_H-M   'P 1'
#
loop_
_entity.id
_entity.type
_entity.pdbx_description
1 polymer ?
#
loop_
_entity_poly.entity_id
_entity_poly.type
_entity_poly.pdbx_seq_one_letter_code
_entity_poly.pdbx_strand_id
1 'polypeptide(L)' 'MQYRAVIKKSDDWWIGWLIDLPGVNAQERNKKELIESLRIGAEDMLNTPFEPTAEEELVSIEI' A
#
# COMPACT_ATOMS: atom_id res chain seq x y z
N MET A 1 15.10 -0.98 -0.51
CA MET A 1 14.48 -1.61 -1.71
C MET A 1 13.91 -0.51 -2.60
N GLN A 2 13.65 -0.77 -3.88
CA GLN A 2 12.97 0.19 -4.77
C GLN A 2 11.67 -0.45 -5.27
N TYR A 3 10.58 0.31 -5.21
CA TYR A 3 9.25 -0.12 -5.67
C TYR A 3 8.76 0.85 -6.76
N ARG A 4 8.12 0.31 -7.78
CA ARG A 4 7.50 1.08 -8.87
C ARG A 4 6.05 1.37 -8.52
N ALA A 5 5.65 2.62 -8.72
CA ALA A 5 4.29 3.08 -8.55
C ALA A 5 3.71 3.58 -9.87
N VAL A 6 2.43 3.32 -10.10
CA VAL A 6 1.63 4.12 -11.03
C VAL A 6 0.98 5.24 -10.23
N ILE A 7 1.06 6.47 -10.74
CA ILE A 7 0.42 7.64 -10.14
C ILE A 7 -0.35 8.42 -11.19
N LYS A 8 -1.48 8.98 -10.78
CA LYS A 8 -2.37 9.79 -11.64
C LYS A 8 -2.85 11.01 -10.85
N LYS A 9 -2.94 12.16 -11.52
CA LYS A 9 -3.68 13.31 -11.00
C LYS A 9 -5.14 13.22 -11.47
N SER A 10 -6.09 13.33 -10.56
CA SER A 10 -7.53 13.37 -10.81
C SER A 10 -8.12 14.55 -10.06
N ASP A 11 -8.54 15.58 -10.80
CA ASP A 11 -8.94 16.87 -10.24
C ASP A 11 -7.88 17.42 -9.26
N ASP A 12 -8.28 17.67 -8.01
CA ASP A 12 -7.43 18.16 -6.93
C ASP A 12 -6.77 17.05 -6.11
N TRP A 13 -6.73 15.81 -6.63
CA TRP A 13 -6.13 14.66 -5.97
C TRP A 13 -5.02 14.02 -6.80
N TRP A 14 -4.06 13.43 -6.10
CA TRP A 14 -3.10 12.47 -6.61
C TRP A 14 -3.47 11.10 -6.08
N ILE A 15 -3.53 10.11 -6.95
CA ILE A 15 -3.89 8.72 -6.63
C ILE A 15 -2.75 7.83 -7.13
N GLY A 16 -2.36 6.82 -6.36
CA GLY A 16 -1.32 5.90 -6.79
C GLY A 16 -1.37 4.54 -6.10
N TRP A 17 -0.64 3.59 -6.69
CA TRP A 17 -0.52 2.23 -6.21
C TRP A 17 0.82 1.61 -6.62
N LEU A 18 1.34 0.70 -5.79
CA LEU A 18 2.57 -0.02 -6.07
C LEU A 18 2.30 -1.22 -6.98
N ILE A 19 3.09 -1.35 -8.05
CA ILE A 19 3.04 -2.50 -8.98
C ILE A 19 3.77 -3.70 -8.40
N ASP A 20 4.89 -3.42 -7.71
CA ASP A 20 5.76 -4.45 -7.13
C ASP A 20 5.26 -4.94 -5.77
N LEU A 21 4.27 -4.25 -5.17
CA LEU A 21 3.60 -4.65 -3.93
C LEU A 21 2.09 -4.36 -4.05
N PRO A 22 1.35 -5.21 -4.78
CA PRO A 22 -0.09 -5.02 -4.98
C PRO A 22 -0.85 -4.95 -3.65
N GLY A 23 -1.84 -4.06 -3.58
CA GLY A 23 -2.61 -3.81 -2.35
C GLY A 23 -2.15 -2.57 -1.58
N VAL A 24 -0.94 -2.06 -1.84
CA VAL A 24 -0.50 -0.75 -1.32
C VAL A 24 -0.97 0.36 -2.26
N ASN A 25 -1.93 1.14 -1.78
CA ASN A 25 -2.56 2.24 -2.51
C ASN A 25 -2.63 3.47 -1.61
N ALA A 26 -2.60 4.67 -2.19
CA ALA A 26 -2.80 5.92 -1.46
C ALA A 26 -3.43 7.00 -2.35
N GLN A 27 -4.05 7.99 -1.72
CA GLN A 27 -4.45 9.23 -2.37
C GLN A 27 -4.10 10.43 -1.49
N GLU A 28 -3.63 11.52 -2.10
CA GLU A 28 -3.25 12.74 -1.38
C GLU A 28 -3.53 14.00 -2.21
N ARG A 29 -3.53 15.17 -1.59
CA ARG A 29 -3.68 16.45 -2.31
C ARG A 29 -2.38 16.88 -3.00
N ASN A 30 -1.23 16.47 -2.47
CA ASN A 30 0.09 16.75 -3.03
C ASN A 30 0.76 15.48 -3.58
N LYS A 31 1.48 15.59 -4.70
CA LYS A 31 2.24 14.48 -5.27
C LYS A 31 3.32 13.93 -4.32
N LYS A 32 4.01 14.80 -3.59
CA LYS A 32 5.06 14.42 -2.64
C LYS A 32 4.46 13.65 -1.46
N GLU A 33 3.32 14.11 -0.95
CA GLU A 33 2.57 13.41 0.09
C GLU A 33 2.13 12.04 -0.42
N LEU A 34 1.61 11.94 -1.65
CA LEU A 34 1.24 10.64 -2.23
C LEU A 34 2.42 9.65 -2.22
N ILE A 35 3.60 10.10 -2.65
CA ILE A 35 4.81 9.26 -2.68
C ILE A 35 5.20 8.82 -1.26
N GLU A 36 5.06 9.72 -0.28
CA GLU A 36 5.36 9.41 1.12
C GLU A 36 4.35 8.42 1.71
N SER A 37 3.05 8.60 1.46
CA SER A 37 2.01 7.67 1.90
C SER A 37 2.19 6.28 1.27
N LEU A 38 2.60 6.20 0.00
CA LEU A 38 2.94 4.93 -0.65
C LEU A 38 4.17 4.25 -0.01
N ARG A 39 5.18 5.04 0.38
CA ARG A 39 6.36 4.53 1.08
C ARG A 39 6.00 3.97 2.45
N ILE A 40 5.22 4.72 3.23
CA ILE A 40 4.74 4.30 4.57
C ILE A 40 3.90 3.03 4.44
N GLY A 41 2.92 3.02 3.53
CA GLY A 41 2.06 1.84 3.33
C GLY A 41 2.86 0.59 2.90
N ALA A 42 3.94 0.75 2.14
CA ALA A 42 4.84 -0.35 1.82
C ALA A 42 5.64 -0.83 3.02
N GLU A 43 6.15 0.08 3.84
CA GLU A 43 6.87 -0.27 5.07
C GLU A 43 5.96 -1.00 6.06
N ASP A 44 4.72 -0.54 6.23
CA ASP A 44 3.74 -1.17 7.09
C ASP A 44 3.43 -2.59 6.59
N MET A 45 3.13 -2.76 5.30
CA MET A 45 2.81 -4.05 4.71
C MET A 45 3.96 -5.08 4.86
N LEU A 46 5.20 -4.63 4.81
CA LEU A 46 6.37 -5.52 4.87
C LEU A 46 6.83 -5.85 6.28
N ASN A 47 6.57 -4.96 7.25
CA ASN A 47 7.17 -5.05 8.58
C ASN A 47 6.13 -5.19 9.70
N THR A 48 4.84 -5.09 9.42
CA THR A 48 3.81 -5.26 10.46
C THR A 48 3.67 -6.75 10.78
N PRO A 49 4.05 -7.20 11.99
CA PRO A 49 3.76 -8.55 12.42
C PRO A 49 2.25 -8.70 12.57
N PHE A 50 1.70 -9.78 12.03
CA PHE A 50 0.29 -10.14 12.20
C PHE A 50 0.18 -11.47 12.93
N GLU A 51 -0.54 -11.47 14.05
CA GLU A 51 -0.89 -12.65 14.81
C GLU A 51 -2.41 -12.74 14.90
N PRO A 52 -3.05 -13.82 14.41
CA PRO A 52 -4.48 -14.02 14.57
C PRO A 52 -4.87 -14.06 16.05
N THR A 53 -6.00 -13.44 16.39
CA THR A 53 -6.62 -13.61 17.71
C THR A 53 -7.25 -15.00 17.87
N ALA A 54 -7.74 -15.32 19.07
CA ALA A 54 -8.37 -16.61 19.36
C ALA A 54 -9.64 -16.90 18.54
N GLU A 55 -10.26 -15.86 17.95
CA GLU A 55 -11.47 -15.97 17.13
C GLU A 55 -11.16 -15.89 15.61
N GLU A 56 -9.88 -15.76 15.23
CA GLU A 56 -9.45 -15.58 13.84
C GLU A 56 -8.60 -16.77 13.36
N GLU A 57 -8.75 -17.14 12.09
CA GLU A 57 -7.98 -18.23 11.46
C GLU A 57 -7.16 -17.69 10.29
N LEU A 58 -5.86 -18.01 10.28
CA LEU A 58 -5.00 -17.77 9.13
C LEU A 58 -5.09 -18.97 8.17
N VAL A 59 -5.77 -18.79 7.04
CA VAL A 59 -5.96 -19.84 6.02
C VAL A 59 -5.09 -19.57 4.78
N SER A 60 -4.59 -20.65 4.17
CA SER A 60 -3.88 -20.58 2.88
C SER A 60 -4.86 -20.82 1.73
N ILE A 61 -4.82 -19.96 0.71
CA ILE A 61 -5.68 -20.06 -0.49
C ILE A 61 -4.78 -20.30 -1.71
N GLU A 62 -5.09 -21.35 -2.47
CA GLU A 62 -4.49 -21.61 -3.77
C GLU A 62 -5.42 -21.10 -4.89
N ILE A 63 -4.85 -20.50 -5.93
CA ILE A 63 -5.57 -19.98 -7.10
C ILE A 63 -5.16 -20.78 -8.34
#